data_AF-A0A420PBY1-F1
#
_entry.id   AF-A0A420PBY1-F1
#
_cell.length_a   1.000
_cell.length_b   1.000
_cell.length_c   1.000
_cell.angle_alpha   90.00
_cell.angle_beta   90.00
_cell.angle_gamma   90.00
#
_symmetry.space_group_name_H-M   'P 1'
#
loop_
_entity.id
_entity.type
_entity.pdbx_description
1 polymer ?
#
loop_
_entity_poly.entity_id
_entity_poly.type
_entity_poly.pdbx_seq_one_letter_code
_entity_poly.pdbx_strand_id
1 'polypeptide(L)'
;MSLYNELTTIRKIVADSTDFIKWNRSEAAWNYHIQGPTLRLAMSTIADVCTENISTASIDKDFLPAWKDEETDVGKMIDYTLLLRPYTRLSTDIKTFMDAREGPKTSNQSTSEHLRYKPTGVFIDKNRHEASFREQSTTGNLASIMV
;
A
#
# COMPACT_ATOMS: atom_id res chain seq x y z
N MET A 1 -7.23 -2.01 -21.30
CA MET A 1 -6.02 -1.18 -21.52
C MET A 1 -5.27 -1.73 -22.72
N SER A 2 -4.75 -0.91 -23.65
CA SER A 2 -3.98 -1.43 -24.79
C SER A 2 -2.51 -1.65 -24.40
N LEU A 3 -1.87 -2.68 -24.97
CA LEU A 3 -0.45 -2.98 -24.73
C LEU A 3 0.47 -1.77 -25.04
N TYR A 4 0.10 -0.97 -26.04
CA TYR A 4 0.83 0.26 -26.39
C TYR A 4 0.78 1.30 -25.26
N ASN A 5 -0.38 1.50 -24.65
CA ASN A 5 -0.54 2.46 -23.55
C ASN A 5 0.21 1.98 -22.30
N GLU A 6 0.19 0.67 -22.03
CA GLU A 6 0.95 0.05 -20.94
C GLU A 6 2.46 0.24 -21.13
N LEU A 7 3.00 -0.12 -22.28
CA LEU A 7 4.42 0.05 -22.58
C LEU A 7 4.86 1.52 -22.51
N THR A 8 4.02 2.43 -23.01
CA THR A 8 4.27 3.87 -22.92
C THR A 8 4.33 4.35 -21.47
N THR A 9 3.41 3.84 -20.63
CA THR A 9 3.39 4.16 -19.20
C THR A 9 4.63 3.62 -18.49
N ILE A 10 5.03 2.37 -18.76
CA ILE A 10 6.24 1.77 -18.19
C ILE A 10 7.48 2.58 -18.57
N ARG A 11 7.63 2.95 -19.84
CA ARG A 11 8.76 3.76 -20.31
C ARG A 11 8.83 5.12 -19.61
N LYS A 12 7.69 5.76 -19.39
CA LYS A 12 7.63 7.01 -18.64
C LYS A 12 8.07 6.83 -17.20
N ILE A 13 7.56 5.80 -16.51
CA ILE A 13 7.97 5.47 -15.13
C ILE A 13 9.48 5.24 -15.03
N VAL A 14 10.06 4.50 -15.98
CA VAL A 14 11.51 4.25 -16.02
C VAL A 14 12.32 5.54 -16.24
N ALA A 15 11.90 6.38 -17.20
CA ALA A 15 12.56 7.65 -17.46
C ALA A 15 12.49 8.58 -16.23
N ASP A 16 11.30 8.77 -15.66
CA ASP A 16 11.08 9.58 -14.47
C ASP A 16 11.89 9.04 -13.29
N SER A 17 11.97 7.72 -13.10
CA SER A 17 12.76 7.13 -11.99
C SER A 17 14.25 7.41 -12.12
N THR A 18 14.79 7.40 -13.35
CA THR A 18 16.20 7.68 -13.63
C THR A 18 16.54 9.13 -13.32
N ASP A 19 15.69 10.06 -13.76
CA ASP A 19 15.83 11.48 -13.44
C ASP A 19 15.68 11.72 -11.93
N PHE A 20 14.77 11.02 -11.27
CA PHE A 20 14.53 11.22 -9.83
C PHE A 20 15.70 10.75 -8.98
N ILE A 21 16.38 9.67 -9.38
CA ILE A 21 17.66 9.24 -8.79
C ILE A 21 18.71 10.33 -9.00
N LYS A 22 18.88 10.80 -10.24
CA LYS A 22 19.87 11.82 -10.60
C LYS A 22 19.71 13.11 -9.80
N TRP A 23 18.48 13.53 -9.56
CA TRP A 23 18.15 14.79 -8.87
C TRP A 23 17.83 14.62 -7.38
N ASN A 24 18.03 13.42 -6.81
CA ASN A 24 17.73 13.10 -5.41
C ASN A 24 16.35 13.63 -4.96
N ARG A 25 15.30 13.29 -5.71
CA ARG A 25 13.95 13.80 -5.46
C ARG A 25 13.39 13.27 -4.15
N SER A 26 12.52 14.08 -3.53
CA SER A 26 11.89 13.74 -2.25
C SER A 26 11.00 12.50 -2.36
N GLU A 27 10.76 11.85 -1.23
CA GLU A 27 9.88 10.69 -1.13
C GLU A 27 8.46 10.97 -1.62
N ALA A 28 7.87 12.11 -1.23
CA ALA A 28 6.56 12.51 -1.75
C ALA A 28 6.52 12.58 -3.29
N ALA A 29 7.62 13.03 -3.91
CA ALA A 29 7.72 13.04 -5.36
C ALA A 29 7.82 11.61 -5.93
N TRP A 30 8.63 10.74 -5.31
CA TRP A 30 8.70 9.32 -5.68
C TRP A 30 7.35 8.61 -5.58
N ASN A 31 6.61 8.85 -4.51
CA ASN A 31 5.29 8.28 -4.28
C ASN A 31 4.36 8.70 -5.42
N TYR A 32 4.28 10.01 -5.68
CA TYR A 32 3.36 10.55 -6.68
C TYR A 32 3.70 10.18 -8.13
N HIS A 33 4.97 10.28 -8.52
CA HIS A 33 5.39 10.14 -9.93
C HIS A 33 5.78 8.73 -10.34
N ILE A 34 6.18 7.87 -9.39
CA ILE A 34 6.70 6.53 -9.68
C ILE A 34 5.79 5.46 -9.09
N GLN A 35 5.63 5.45 -7.76
CA GLN A 35 4.93 4.36 -7.08
C GLN A 35 3.43 4.34 -7.42
N GLY A 36 2.75 5.48 -7.30
CA GLY A 36 1.33 5.60 -7.62
C GLY A 36 1.02 5.14 -9.05
N PRO A 37 1.73 5.62 -10.09
CA PRO A 37 1.57 5.13 -11.45
C PRO A 37 1.88 3.64 -11.61
N THR A 38 2.93 3.12 -10.97
CA THR A 38 3.31 1.70 -11.03
C THR A 38 2.21 0.81 -10.46
N LEU A 39 1.68 1.15 -9.29
CA LEU A 39 0.62 0.39 -8.63
C LEU A 39 -0.68 0.47 -9.41
N ARG A 40 -1.07 1.66 -9.90
CA ARG A 40 -2.25 1.81 -10.77
C ARG A 40 -2.12 1.00 -12.05
N LEU A 41 -0.92 0.93 -12.62
CA LEU A 41 -0.64 0.11 -13.79
C LEU A 41 -0.84 -1.37 -13.48
N ALA A 42 -0.24 -1.85 -12.38
CA ALA A 42 -0.35 -3.24 -11.95
C ALA A 42 -1.80 -3.66 -11.68
N MET A 43 -2.61 -2.76 -11.11
CA MET A 43 -4.03 -3.03 -10.82
C MET A 43 -4.96 -2.77 -12.01
N SER A 44 -4.45 -2.25 -13.14
CA SER A 44 -5.31 -1.82 -14.27
C SER A 44 -6.10 -2.95 -14.94
N THR A 45 -5.71 -4.20 -14.71
CA THR A 45 -6.36 -5.42 -15.22
C THR A 45 -7.35 -6.03 -14.23
N ILE A 46 -7.39 -5.52 -12.99
CA ILE A 46 -8.25 -6.03 -11.91
C ILE A 46 -9.35 -5.00 -11.67
N ALA A 47 -10.55 -5.26 -12.17
CA ALA A 47 -11.65 -4.28 -12.20
C ALA A 47 -12.06 -3.79 -10.79
N ASP A 48 -12.05 -4.70 -9.82
CA ASP A 48 -12.58 -4.46 -8.48
C ASP A 48 -11.49 -4.08 -7.47
N VAL A 49 -10.26 -3.77 -7.91
CA VAL A 49 -9.18 -3.34 -7.02
C VAL A 49 -8.64 -2.00 -7.49
N CYS A 50 -8.40 -1.09 -6.55
CA CYS A 50 -7.73 0.16 -6.84
C CYS A 50 -6.61 0.48 -5.86
N THR A 51 -5.62 1.19 -6.36
CA THR A 51 -4.60 1.80 -5.52
C THR A 51 -5.10 3.14 -4.98
N GLU A 52 -4.99 3.33 -3.66
CA GLU A 52 -5.27 4.60 -2.98
C GLU A 52 -4.02 5.08 -2.24
N ASN A 53 -3.72 6.37 -2.34
CA ASN A 53 -2.66 6.98 -1.55
C ASN A 53 -3.21 7.33 -0.16
N ILE A 54 -2.54 6.85 0.89
CA ILE A 54 -2.96 7.07 2.27
C ILE A 54 -1.78 7.48 3.16
N SER A 55 -0.86 8.30 2.63
CA SER A 55 0.42 8.69 3.25
C SER A 55 0.32 9.43 4.58
N THR A 56 -0.88 9.69 5.08
CA THR A 56 -1.15 10.28 6.41
C THR A 56 -1.63 9.25 7.42
N ALA A 57 -1.81 8.00 7.00
CA ALA A 57 -2.28 6.91 7.82
C ALA A 57 -1.11 6.02 8.27
N SER A 58 -1.33 5.32 9.37
CA SER A 58 -0.41 4.33 9.92
C SER A 58 -1.11 3.00 10.12
N ILE A 59 -0.32 1.94 10.20
CA ILE A 59 -0.76 0.65 10.73
C ILE A 59 -1.12 0.84 12.19
N ASP A 60 -2.29 0.35 12.58
CA ASP A 60 -2.74 0.42 13.96
C ASP A 60 -1.82 -0.44 14.85
N LYS A 61 -1.47 0.08 16.03
CA LYS A 61 -0.43 -0.48 16.92
C LYS A 61 -0.74 -1.91 17.32
N ASP A 62 -2.03 -2.24 17.46
CA ASP A 62 -2.49 -3.58 17.83
C ASP A 62 -2.14 -4.64 16.77
N PHE A 63 -1.78 -4.21 15.55
CA PHE A 63 -1.40 -5.08 14.44
C PHE A 63 0.09 -5.00 14.07
N LEU A 64 0.87 -4.21 14.81
CA LEU A 64 2.32 -4.22 14.65
C LEU A 64 2.89 -5.51 15.26
N PRO A 65 3.84 -6.18 14.60
CA PRO A 65 4.52 -7.30 15.22
C PRO A 65 5.26 -6.82 16.47
N ALA A 66 5.32 -7.66 17.50
CA ALA A 66 6.06 -7.39 18.73
C ALA A 66 7.58 -7.42 18.49
N TRP A 67 8.11 -6.46 17.74
CA TRP A 67 9.53 -6.31 17.54
C TRP A 67 10.12 -5.66 18.79
N LYS A 68 11.04 -6.39 19.43
CA LYS A 68 11.96 -5.84 20.43
C LYS A 68 12.95 -4.98 19.66
N ASP A 69 12.67 -3.70 19.54
CA ASP A 69 13.66 -2.63 19.70
C ASP A 69 12.97 -1.29 19.46
N GLU A 70 13.27 -0.39 20.39
CA GLU A 70 13.02 1.04 20.54
C GLU A 70 12.06 1.77 19.57
N GLU A 71 11.06 2.39 20.20
CA GLU A 71 10.41 3.64 19.81
C GLU A 71 10.01 3.79 18.33
N THR A 72 8.70 3.64 18.10
CA THR A 72 7.94 4.84 17.76
C THR A 72 6.54 4.73 18.34
N ASP A 73 6.16 5.69 19.16
CA ASP A 73 4.78 5.87 19.63
C ASP A 73 3.81 6.24 18.48
N VAL A 74 4.35 6.30 17.25
CA VAL A 74 3.68 6.59 15.99
C VAL A 74 3.70 5.30 15.17
N GLY A 75 2.52 4.73 14.88
CA GLY A 75 2.45 3.49 14.10
C GLY A 75 3.15 3.59 12.74
N LYS A 76 3.54 2.46 12.15
CA LYS A 76 4.23 2.41 10.85
C LYS A 76 3.39 3.09 9.76
N MET A 77 3.92 4.14 9.14
CA MET A 77 3.21 4.90 8.10
C MET A 77 2.91 4.03 6.88
N ILE A 78 1.84 4.37 6.16
CA ILE A 78 1.41 3.64 4.97
C ILE A 78 1.39 4.63 3.80
N ASP A 79 2.14 4.37 2.73
CA ASP A 79 2.11 5.22 1.53
C ASP A 79 0.88 4.94 0.66
N TYR A 80 0.61 3.65 0.45
CA TYR A 80 -0.44 3.18 -0.44
C TYR A 80 -1.18 1.96 0.12
N THR A 81 -2.41 1.81 -0.31
CA THR A 81 -3.23 0.64 -0.02
C THR A 81 -3.92 0.13 -1.29
N LEU A 82 -4.16 -1.18 -1.34
CA LEU A 82 -5.03 -1.79 -2.35
C LEU A 82 -6.45 -1.92 -1.79
N LEU A 83 -7.37 -1.11 -2.30
CA LEU A 83 -8.77 -1.11 -1.90
C LEU A 83 -9.59 -2.02 -2.78
N LEU A 84 -10.45 -2.82 -2.16
CA LEU A 84 -11.55 -3.46 -2.85
C LEU A 84 -12.60 -2.41 -3.24
N ARG A 85 -13.03 -2.45 -4.50
CA ARG A 85 -14.17 -1.71 -5.05
C ARG A 85 -15.32 -2.67 -5.30
N PRO A 86 -16.10 -3.01 -4.26
CA PRO A 86 -17.20 -3.94 -4.41
C PRO A 86 -18.31 -3.35 -5.29
N TYR A 87 -19.03 -4.21 -6.00
CA TYR A 87 -20.29 -3.83 -6.63
C TYR A 87 -21.32 -3.37 -5.58
N THR A 88 -22.34 -2.64 -6.03
CA THR A 88 -23.26 -1.88 -5.16
C THR A 88 -23.83 -2.68 -3.99
N ARG A 89 -24.32 -3.89 -4.25
CA ARG A 89 -24.93 -4.72 -3.20
C ARG A 89 -23.90 -5.13 -2.14
N LEU A 90 -22.71 -5.61 -2.53
CA LEU A 90 -21.66 -5.94 -1.56
C LEU A 90 -21.18 -4.69 -0.79
N SER A 91 -21.13 -3.52 -1.45
CA SER A 91 -20.85 -2.25 -0.76
C SER A 91 -21.89 -1.92 0.31
N THR A 92 -23.18 -2.17 0.03
CA THR A 92 -24.27 -1.99 1.01
C THR A 92 -24.12 -2.98 2.16
N ASP A 93 -23.86 -4.25 1.85
CA ASP A 93 -23.71 -5.31 2.86
C ASP A 93 -22.54 -5.01 3.82
N ILE A 94 -21.38 -4.58 3.28
CA ILE A 94 -20.22 -4.15 4.07
C ILE A 94 -20.58 -2.98 4.99
N LYS A 95 -21.28 -1.98 4.46
CA LYS A 95 -21.70 -0.81 5.23
C LYS A 95 -22.63 -1.21 6.37
N THR A 96 -23.67 -1.98 6.09
CA THR A 96 -24.61 -2.47 7.10
C THR A 96 -23.90 -3.28 8.18
N PHE A 97 -22.96 -4.14 7.79
CA PHE A 97 -22.17 -4.92 8.74
C PHE A 97 -21.29 -4.04 9.64
N MET A 98 -20.58 -3.05 9.07
CA MET A 98 -19.76 -2.10 9.84
C MET A 98 -20.62 -1.23 10.77
N ASP A 99 -21.78 -0.77 10.32
CA ASP A 99 -22.71 0.05 11.10
C ASP A 99 -23.30 -0.73 12.28
N ALA A 100 -23.56 -2.03 12.13
CA ALA A 100 -24.11 -2.89 13.18
C ALA A 100 -23.07 -3.37 14.22
N ARG A 101 -21.77 -3.30 13.91
CA ARG A 101 -20.70 -3.84 14.78
C ARG A 101 -20.57 -3.07 16.10
N GLU A 102 -20.48 -3.77 17.22
CA GLU A 102 -20.06 -3.18 18.49
C GLU A 102 -18.51 -3.09 18.55
N GLY A 103 -17.97 -1.93 18.95
CA GLY A 103 -16.52 -1.69 18.96
C GLY A 103 -15.99 -0.93 17.73
N PRO A 104 -14.70 -1.11 17.34
CA PRO A 104 -14.07 -0.35 16.27
C PRO A 104 -14.83 -0.47 14.95
N LYS A 105 -15.13 0.67 14.34
CA LYS A 105 -15.92 0.75 13.10
C LYS A 105 -15.13 0.44 11.83
N THR A 106 -13.92 -0.11 11.93
CA THR A 106 -13.07 -0.47 10.79
C THR A 106 -12.69 -1.95 10.84
N SER A 107 -12.64 -2.61 9.69
CA SER A 107 -12.05 -3.94 9.52
C SER A 107 -10.56 -3.87 9.14
N ASN A 108 -10.05 -2.67 8.84
CA ASN A 108 -8.70 -2.49 8.33
C ASN A 108 -7.74 -2.23 9.48
N GLN A 109 -6.52 -2.76 9.36
CA GLN A 109 -5.43 -2.60 10.33
C GLN A 109 -4.74 -1.23 10.20
N SER A 110 -5.52 -0.16 10.04
CA SER A 110 -5.03 1.20 9.79
C SER A 110 -5.81 2.22 10.61
N THR A 111 -5.12 3.30 10.99
CA THR A 111 -5.69 4.47 11.67
C THR A 111 -6.58 5.34 10.78
N SER A 112 -6.66 5.05 9.47
CA SER A 112 -7.44 5.84 8.52
C SER A 112 -8.95 5.56 8.59
N GLU A 113 -9.70 6.53 9.12
CA GLU A 113 -11.18 6.48 9.07
C GLU A 113 -11.73 6.47 7.64
N HIS A 114 -10.98 7.01 6.68
CA HIS A 114 -11.39 7.00 5.27
C HIS A 114 -11.60 5.58 4.72
N LEU A 115 -10.98 4.59 5.35
CA LEU A 115 -11.05 3.19 4.96
C LEU A 115 -12.20 2.44 5.63
N ARG A 116 -12.98 3.07 6.51
CA ARG A 116 -14.02 2.42 7.34
C ARG A 116 -14.90 1.41 6.60
N TYR A 117 -15.39 1.77 5.41
CA TYR A 117 -16.27 0.95 4.58
C TYR A 117 -15.57 0.41 3.32
N LYS A 118 -14.24 0.53 3.27
CA LYS A 118 -13.42 0.16 2.11
C LYS A 118 -12.46 -0.93 2.56
N PRO A 119 -12.82 -2.21 2.39
CA PRO A 119 -11.92 -3.29 2.74
C PRO A 119 -10.59 -3.16 2.00
N THR A 120 -9.50 -3.33 2.73
CA THR A 120 -8.15 -3.47 2.20
C THR A 120 -7.45 -4.63 2.88
N GLY A 121 -6.63 -5.34 2.11
CA GLY A 121 -5.77 -6.41 2.61
C GLY A 121 -4.28 -6.14 2.42
N VAL A 122 -3.88 -5.06 1.74
CA VAL A 122 -2.48 -4.82 1.39
C VAL A 122 -2.13 -3.35 1.62
N PHE A 123 -1.23 -3.14 2.59
CA PHE A 123 -0.58 -1.87 2.85
C PHE A 123 0.84 -1.90 2.31
N ILE A 124 1.22 -0.82 1.64
CA ILE A 124 2.53 -0.65 1.04
C ILE A 124 3.17 0.53 1.74
N ASP A 125 4.28 0.25 2.41
CA ASP A 125 5.18 1.22 3.01
C ASP A 125 6.57 1.04 2.40
N LYS A 126 7.28 2.14 2.20
CA LYS A 126 8.71 2.08 1.90
C LYS A 126 9.50 2.04 3.20
N ASN A 127 10.02 0.85 3.54
CA ASN A 127 11.13 0.78 4.48
C ASN A 127 12.30 1.61 3.91
N ARG A 128 12.65 2.70 4.59
CA ARG A 128 13.88 3.47 4.38
C ARG A 128 15.09 2.67 4.90
N HIS A 129 15.34 1.50 4.33
CA HIS A 129 16.65 0.88 4.44
C HIS A 129 17.39 1.13 3.14
N GLU A 130 18.45 1.93 3.26
CA GLU A 130 19.46 2.15 2.26
C GLU A 130 19.88 0.82 1.63
N ALA A 131 20.19 0.88 0.35
CA ALA A 131 20.77 -0.20 -0.41
C ALA A 131 22.02 -0.75 0.31
N SER A 132 21.86 -1.83 1.06
CA SER A 132 22.93 -2.78 1.34
C SER A 132 22.48 -4.14 0.82
N PHE A 133 22.82 -4.40 -0.45
CA PHE A 133 22.97 -5.76 -0.91
C PHE A 133 24.08 -6.39 -0.07
N ARG A 134 23.73 -7.08 1.01
CA ARG A 134 24.56 -8.09 1.63
C ARG A 134 23.93 -9.43 1.31
N GLU A 135 24.56 -10.18 0.41
CA GLU A 135 24.38 -11.63 0.37
C GLU A 135 24.69 -12.17 1.77
N GLN A 136 23.67 -12.66 2.46
CA GLN A 136 23.85 -13.64 3.52
C GLN A 136 23.08 -14.88 3.12
N SER A 137 23.78 -15.74 2.39
CA SER A 137 23.44 -17.15 2.28
C SER A 137 23.58 -17.79 3.66
N THR A 138 22.48 -17.99 4.40
CA THR A 138 22.24 -19.25 5.12
C THR A 138 20.79 -19.31 5.64
N THR A 139 20.03 -20.25 5.06
CA THR A 139 18.96 -21.04 5.70
C THR A 139 17.96 -20.34 6.61
N GLY A 140 16.72 -20.14 6.13
CA GLY A 140 15.57 -19.97 7.03
C GLY A 140 14.33 -19.32 6.42
N ASN A 141 13.45 -20.14 5.85
CA ASN A 141 11.99 -20.00 5.74
C ASN A 141 11.33 -18.69 5.26
N LEU A 142 10.82 -18.82 4.01
CA LEU A 142 9.44 -18.60 3.56
C LEU A 142 8.75 -17.25 3.82
N ALA A 143 8.40 -16.63 2.68
CA ALA A 143 7.44 -15.56 2.50
C ALA A 143 6.16 -15.77 3.34
N SER A 144 5.75 -14.73 4.07
CA SER A 144 4.39 -14.62 4.57
C SER A 144 3.59 -13.74 3.63
N ILE A 145 2.89 -14.39 2.69
CA ILE A 145 1.67 -13.84 2.08
C ILE A 145 0.57 -14.25 3.06
N MET A 146 0.03 -13.30 3.81
CA MET A 146 -1.12 -13.55 4.68
C MET A 146 -2.37 -13.51 3.79
N VAL A 147 -2.96 -14.69 3.54
CA VAL A 147 -4.29 -14.88 2.91
C VAL A 147 -5.35 -14.81 4.00
#